data_AF-A0A097EMD4-F1
#
_entry.id   AF-A0A097EMD4-F1
#
_cell.length_a   1.000
_cell.length_b   1.000
_cell.length_c   1.000
_cell.angle_alpha   90.00
_cell.angle_beta   90.00
_cell.angle_gamma   90.00
#
_symmetry.space_group_name_H-M   'P 1'
#
loop_
_entity.id
_entity.type
_entity.pdbx_description
1 polymer ?
#
loop_
_entity_poly.entity_id
_entity_poly.type
_entity_poly.pdbx_seq_one_letter_code
_entity_poly.pdbx_strand_id
1 'polypeptide(L)'
;MKKILPIALFGCLATNVALAGSDNDCPKYNTITYTTQAETTVKSDSILVQVTGYATTTLEDQNSIQKEISDEVNSIVKADWKVKNLEQDKSRSGALNVTLQLEARISQQDLNNLQKALENQKASGKKLVAQVLDYNPPAKDIQAAKQDLMVQIYKDTKAYLDNFNKETHSNYLIQSIKYNDTNSYRPRNTVMFMKAANNEMDASSTNPNPVAVSQDITINANVTFMER
;
A
#
# COMPACT_ATOMS: atom_id res chain seq x y z
N MET A 1 36.17 -83.62 -53.83
CA MET A 1 35.59 -83.10 -55.09
C MET A 1 34.80 -81.84 -54.78
N LYS A 2 34.90 -80.83 -55.65
CA LYS A 2 34.26 -79.50 -55.55
C LYS A 2 32.74 -79.60 -55.31
N LYS A 3 32.15 -78.65 -54.57
CA LYS A 3 31.35 -77.54 -55.13
C LYS A 3 30.59 -76.70 -54.06
N ILE A 4 30.87 -75.39 -54.06
CA ILE A 4 29.95 -74.24 -54.15
C ILE A 4 29.05 -73.90 -52.93
N LEU A 5 29.38 -72.74 -52.31
CA LEU A 5 28.52 -71.84 -51.50
C LEU A 5 27.43 -71.18 -52.38
N PRO A 6 26.27 -70.67 -51.88
CA PRO A 6 26.26 -69.33 -51.24
C PRO A 6 25.09 -68.93 -50.29
N ILE A 7 25.42 -68.00 -49.37
CA ILE A 7 24.77 -66.70 -49.02
C ILE A 7 23.36 -66.63 -48.37
N ALA A 8 23.41 -66.16 -47.10
CA ALA A 8 22.62 -65.12 -46.38
C ALA A 8 21.08 -65.11 -46.29
N LEU A 9 20.58 -64.97 -45.05
CA LEU A 9 19.85 -63.76 -44.59
C LEU A 9 19.75 -63.75 -43.05
N PHE A 10 20.30 -62.72 -42.40
CA PHE A 10 20.21 -62.49 -40.95
C PHE A 10 18.91 -61.70 -40.66
N GLY A 11 17.89 -62.38 -40.13
CA GLY A 11 16.64 -61.75 -39.70
C GLY A 11 16.71 -61.32 -38.23
N CYS A 12 16.79 -60.01 -37.99
CA CYS A 12 16.62 -59.43 -36.66
C CYS A 12 15.18 -59.64 -36.18
N LEU A 13 14.97 -60.48 -35.15
CA LEU A 13 13.73 -60.49 -34.39
C LEU A 13 13.72 -59.28 -33.45
N ALA A 14 12.98 -58.24 -33.82
CA ALA A 14 12.61 -57.16 -32.92
C ALA A 14 11.57 -57.69 -31.92
N THR A 15 11.97 -57.82 -30.66
CA THR A 15 11.06 -58.04 -29.54
C THR A 15 10.32 -56.74 -29.26
N ASN A 16 9.03 -56.70 -29.60
CA ASN A 16 8.12 -55.65 -29.16
C ASN A 16 7.94 -55.74 -27.65
N VAL A 17 8.69 -54.92 -26.90
CA VAL A 17 8.39 -54.67 -25.49
C VAL A 17 7.18 -53.75 -25.47
N ALA A 18 6.01 -54.30 -25.17
CA ALA A 18 4.84 -53.51 -24.85
C ALA A 18 5.14 -52.72 -23.58
N LEU A 19 5.42 -51.43 -23.72
CA LEU A 19 5.38 -50.49 -22.62
C LEU A 19 3.91 -50.40 -22.19
N ALA A 20 3.57 -51.05 -21.08
CA ALA A 20 2.36 -50.76 -20.35
C ALA A 20 2.39 -49.27 -19.99
N GLY A 21 1.59 -48.48 -20.70
CA GLY A 21 1.27 -47.13 -20.26
C GLY A 21 0.54 -47.24 -18.95
N SER A 22 1.17 -46.81 -17.87
CA SER A 22 0.44 -46.50 -16.64
C SER A 22 -0.57 -45.41 -16.99
N ASP A 23 -1.83 -45.80 -17.15
CA ASP A 23 -2.94 -44.86 -17.11
C ASP A 23 -2.85 -44.15 -15.76
N ASN A 24 -2.33 -42.92 -15.80
CA ASN A 24 -2.46 -41.97 -14.70
C ASN A 24 -3.93 -41.55 -14.68
N ASP A 25 -4.77 -42.44 -14.16
CA ASP A 25 -6.18 -42.18 -13.92
C ASP A 25 -6.27 -41.21 -12.74
N CYS A 26 -6.02 -39.93 -13.02
CA CYS A 26 -6.23 -38.86 -12.06
C CYS A 26 -7.74 -38.80 -11.81
N PRO A 27 -8.23 -39.00 -10.57
CA PRO A 27 -9.65 -38.94 -10.30
C PRO A 27 -10.22 -37.59 -10.77
N LYS A 28 -11.15 -37.66 -11.73
CA LYS A 28 -11.83 -36.49 -12.28
C LYS A 28 -12.89 -36.05 -11.29
N TYR A 29 -12.49 -35.19 -10.34
CA TYR A 29 -13.45 -34.52 -9.46
C TYR A 29 -14.19 -33.43 -10.23
N ASN A 30 -15.50 -33.29 -10.00
CA ASN A 30 -16.23 -32.13 -10.49
C ASN A 30 -15.73 -30.88 -9.75
N THR A 31 -15.57 -29.78 -10.48
CA THR A 31 -15.13 -28.50 -9.90
C THR A 31 -16.10 -27.39 -10.26
N ILE A 32 -16.30 -26.48 -9.31
CA ILE A 32 -17.07 -25.26 -9.51
C ILE A 32 -16.13 -24.10 -9.28
N THR A 33 -16.01 -23.19 -10.26
CA THR A 33 -15.20 -21.98 -10.11
C THR A 33 -16.09 -20.75 -10.23
N TYR A 34 -15.94 -19.81 -9.31
CA TYR A 34 -16.65 -18.52 -9.35
C TYR A 34 -15.80 -17.38 -8.80
N THR A 35 -16.25 -16.15 -9.04
CA THR A 35 -15.58 -14.93 -8.57
C THR A 35 -16.41 -14.26 -7.48
N THR A 36 -15.74 -13.78 -6.43
CA THR A 36 -16.36 -12.98 -5.37
C THR A 36 -15.52 -11.75 -5.07
N GLN A 37 -16.10 -10.77 -4.40
CA GLN A 37 -15.43 -9.55 -3.98
C GLN A 37 -15.92 -9.08 -2.62
N ALA A 38 -15.06 -8.37 -1.90
CA ALA A 38 -15.42 -7.64 -0.68
C ALA A 38 -14.77 -6.26 -0.70
N GLU A 39 -15.43 -5.28 -0.07
CA GLU A 39 -14.99 -3.89 -0.02
C GLU A 39 -15.07 -3.33 1.40
N THR A 40 -14.16 -2.41 1.72
CA THR A 40 -14.18 -1.64 2.97
C THR A 40 -13.60 -0.25 2.75
N THR A 41 -14.01 0.70 3.59
CA THR A 41 -13.50 2.07 3.57
C THR A 41 -12.62 2.30 4.80
N VAL A 42 -11.34 2.58 4.59
CA VAL A 42 -10.39 2.95 5.65
C VAL A 42 -10.37 4.47 5.77
N LYS A 43 -10.73 4.97 6.95
CA LYS A 43 -10.65 6.40 7.28
C LYS A 43 -9.32 6.68 7.99
N SER A 44 -8.69 7.79 7.64
CA SER A 44 -7.51 8.32 8.33
C SER A 44 -7.76 9.78 8.69
N ASP A 45 -7.51 10.08 9.96
CA ASP A 45 -7.48 11.45 10.47
C ASP A 45 -6.06 12.02 10.43
N SER A 46 -5.11 11.25 9.88
CA SER A 46 -3.69 11.58 9.81
C SER A 46 -3.23 11.87 8.38
N ILE A 47 -2.47 12.95 8.22
CA ILE A 47 -1.94 13.47 6.95
C ILE A 47 -0.42 13.42 7.05
N LEU A 48 0.25 12.89 6.02
CA LEU A 48 1.70 12.93 5.94
C LEU A 48 2.15 14.32 5.49
N VAL A 49 2.89 14.99 6.36
CA VAL A 49 3.37 16.36 6.16
C VAL A 49 4.89 16.38 6.26
N GLN A 50 5.51 17.13 5.36
CA GLN A 50 6.93 17.45 5.42
C GLN A 50 7.12 18.90 5.81
N VAL A 51 8.02 19.16 6.76
CA VAL A 51 8.56 20.49 7.04
C VAL A 51 10.00 20.54 6.57
N THR A 52 10.29 21.49 5.69
CA THR A 52 11.64 21.81 5.24
C THR A 52 12.13 23.04 5.98
N GLY A 53 13.21 22.89 6.74
CA GLY A 53 13.89 23.99 7.39
C GLY A 53 15.15 24.39 6.65
N TYR A 54 15.25 25.68 6.33
CA TYR A 54 16.43 26.32 5.77
C TYR A 54 17.10 27.16 6.85
N ALA A 55 18.39 26.95 7.06
CA ALA A 55 19.19 27.73 8.01
C ALA A 55 20.57 28.02 7.43
N THR A 56 21.17 29.14 7.85
CA THR A 56 22.57 29.45 7.59
C THR A 56 23.30 29.55 8.92
N THR A 57 24.40 28.81 9.07
CA THR A 57 25.16 28.68 10.31
C THR A 57 26.68 28.60 10.06
N THR A 58 27.46 28.40 11.12
CA THR A 58 28.90 28.09 11.06
C THR A 58 29.14 26.58 11.28
N LEU A 59 30.35 26.10 10.97
CA LEU A 59 30.72 24.68 11.11
C LEU A 59 30.67 24.15 12.56
N GLU A 60 30.84 25.03 13.56
CA GLU A 60 30.86 24.65 14.98
C GLU A 60 29.44 24.33 15.50
N ASP A 61 28.41 24.87 14.85
CA ASP A 61 27.00 24.80 15.27
C ASP A 61 26.17 23.84 14.40
N GLN A 62 26.81 22.96 13.63
CA GLN A 62 26.10 22.08 12.70
C GLN A 62 25.07 21.17 13.40
N ASN A 63 25.45 20.57 14.53
CA ASN A 63 24.60 19.64 15.27
C ASN A 63 23.49 20.35 16.06
N SER A 64 23.66 21.64 16.38
CA SER A 64 22.63 22.41 17.09
C SER A 64 21.48 22.78 16.15
N ILE A 65 21.75 23.09 14.87
CA ILE A 65 20.71 23.48 13.91
C ILE A 65 19.64 22.40 13.70
N GLN A 66 20.03 21.13 13.59
CA GLN A 66 19.05 20.05 13.45
C GLN A 66 18.12 20.00 14.66
N LYS A 67 18.71 20.05 15.87
CA LYS A 67 17.95 20.01 17.13
C LYS A 67 17.05 21.24 17.25
N GLU A 68 17.56 22.43 16.97
CA GLU A 68 16.80 23.68 17.01
C GLU A 68 15.59 23.66 16.08
N ILE A 69 15.78 23.26 14.81
CA ILE A 69 14.67 23.16 13.85
C ILE A 69 13.66 22.12 14.32
N SER A 70 14.14 20.96 14.80
CA SER A 70 13.26 19.89 15.29
C SER A 70 12.46 20.33 16.52
N ASP A 71 13.10 21.03 17.45
CA ASP A 71 12.47 21.59 18.65
C ASP A 71 11.45 22.68 18.31
N GLU A 72 11.79 23.55 17.35
CA GLU A 72 10.91 24.62 16.87
C GLU A 72 9.65 24.03 16.23
N VAL A 73 9.80 23.09 15.29
CA VAL A 73 8.66 22.40 14.67
C VAL A 73 7.82 21.66 15.71
N ASN A 74 8.48 20.96 16.64
CA ASN A 74 7.80 20.24 17.72
C ASN A 74 7.19 21.16 18.80
N SER A 75 7.59 22.44 18.86
CA SER A 75 6.96 23.44 19.72
C SER A 75 5.64 23.93 19.15
N ILE A 76 5.50 23.93 17.82
CA ILE A 76 4.28 24.30 17.10
C ILE A 76 3.28 23.14 17.09
N VAL A 77 3.73 21.95 16.68
CA VAL A 77 2.91 20.73 16.62
C VAL A 77 3.65 19.57 17.27
N LYS A 78 3.06 19.00 18.32
CA LYS A 78 3.58 17.80 18.99
C LYS A 78 3.31 16.57 18.14
N ALA A 79 4.35 16.05 17.50
CA ALA A 79 4.28 14.83 16.70
C ALA A 79 5.62 14.10 16.67
N ASP A 80 5.61 12.86 16.17
CA ASP A 80 6.82 12.06 16.01
C ASP A 80 7.56 12.42 14.71
N TRP A 81 8.13 13.63 14.67
CA TRP A 81 8.89 14.13 13.52
C TRP A 81 10.14 13.30 13.26
N LYS A 82 10.24 12.73 12.06
CA LYS A 82 11.40 11.95 11.61
C LYS A 82 12.23 12.77 10.64
N VAL A 83 13.54 12.79 10.86
CA VAL A 83 14.49 13.32 9.89
C VAL A 83 14.54 12.41 8.67
N LYS A 84 14.30 12.97 7.49
CA LYS A 84 14.31 12.25 6.21
C LYS A 84 15.51 12.60 5.37
N ASN A 85 15.92 13.86 5.45
CA ASN A 85 17.09 14.35 4.75
C ASN A 85 17.74 15.49 5.54
N LEU A 86 19.06 15.56 5.46
CA LEU A 86 19.87 16.65 5.99
C LEU A 86 20.97 16.95 4.98
N GLU A 87 20.81 18.05 4.27
CA GLU A 87 21.78 18.54 3.28
C GLU A 87 22.53 19.73 3.84
N GLN A 88 23.80 19.82 3.48
CA GLN A 88 24.69 20.88 3.91
C GLN A 88 25.55 21.35 2.76
N ASP A 89 25.57 22.65 2.54
CA ASP A 89 26.38 23.27 1.50
C ASP A 89 27.22 24.41 2.09
N LYS A 90 28.53 24.33 1.87
CA LYS A 90 29.47 25.32 2.36
C LYS A 90 29.71 26.38 1.29
N SER A 91 29.29 27.59 1.57
CA SER A 91 29.54 28.74 0.72
C SER A 91 31.03 29.14 0.72
N ARG A 92 31.44 29.87 -0.33
CA ARG A 92 32.81 30.38 -0.47
C ARG A 92 33.21 31.37 0.64
N SER A 93 32.24 31.98 1.32
CA SER A 93 32.48 32.86 2.48
C SER A 93 32.71 32.08 3.78
N GLY A 94 32.59 30.74 3.76
CA GLY A 94 32.75 29.89 4.93
C GLY A 94 31.46 29.61 5.69
N ALA A 95 30.33 30.24 5.33
CA ALA A 95 29.02 29.95 5.91
C ALA A 95 28.49 28.59 5.42
N LEU A 96 27.78 27.89 6.31
CA LEU A 96 27.16 26.59 6.06
C LEU A 96 25.65 26.78 5.90
N ASN A 97 25.13 26.47 4.72
CA ASN A 97 23.69 26.41 4.46
C ASN A 97 23.21 25.00 4.77
N VAL A 98 22.16 24.89 5.58
CA VAL A 98 21.58 23.62 6.02
C VAL A 98 20.13 23.54 5.53
N THR A 99 19.80 22.42 4.88
CA THR A 99 18.42 22.06 4.53
C THR A 99 18.05 20.79 5.27
N LEU A 100 17.11 20.89 6.20
CA LEU A 100 16.59 19.76 6.97
C LEU A 100 15.17 19.44 6.51
N GLN A 101 14.88 18.16 6.23
CA GLN A 101 13.53 17.69 5.94
C GLN A 101 13.04 16.79 7.07
N LEU A 102 11.95 17.21 7.70
CA LEU A 102 11.26 16.47 8.75
C LEU A 102 9.91 16.00 8.21
N GLU A 103 9.54 14.76 8.50
CA GLU A 103 8.21 14.23 8.17
C GLU A 103 7.51 13.72 9.42
N ALA A 104 6.21 13.98 9.52
CA ALA A 104 5.33 13.40 10.50
C ALA A 104 3.94 13.16 9.92
N ARG A 105 3.20 12.24 10.53
CA ARG A 105 1.75 12.16 10.34
C ARG A 105 1.08 12.99 11.43
N ILE A 106 0.29 13.98 11.02
CA ILE A 106 -0.38 14.93 11.91
C ILE A 106 -1.86 15.07 11.54
N SER A 107 -2.67 15.61 12.45
CA SER A 107 -4.09 15.85 12.16
C SER A 107 -4.30 17.05 11.23
N GLN A 108 -5.48 17.18 10.63
CA GLN A 108 -5.85 18.38 9.87
C GLN A 108 -5.79 19.66 10.73
N GLN A 109 -6.18 19.56 12.00
CA GLN A 109 -6.11 20.69 12.93
C GLN A 109 -4.65 21.11 13.16
N ASP A 110 -3.76 20.14 13.34
CA ASP A 110 -2.34 20.39 13.52
C ASP A 110 -1.68 20.98 12.27
N LEU A 111 -2.05 20.49 11.07
CA LEU A 111 -1.61 21.07 9.81
C LEU A 111 -2.01 22.55 9.70
N ASN A 112 -3.25 22.88 10.07
CA ASN A 112 -3.71 24.27 10.07
C ASN A 112 -2.93 25.13 11.08
N ASN A 113 -2.65 24.60 12.28
CA ASN A 113 -1.87 25.29 13.29
C ASN A 113 -0.42 25.51 12.83
N LEU A 114 0.17 24.50 12.20
CA LEU A 114 1.52 24.56 11.63
C LEU A 114 1.59 25.65 10.55
N GLN A 115 0.69 25.62 9.56
CA GLN A 115 0.67 26.61 8.48
C GLN A 115 0.53 28.04 9.02
N LYS A 116 -0.39 28.28 9.95
CA LYS A 116 -0.56 29.59 10.59
C LYS A 116 0.69 30.05 11.34
N ALA A 117 1.36 29.16 12.07
CA ALA A 117 2.58 29.50 12.78
C ALA A 117 3.71 29.86 11.82
N LEU A 118 3.84 29.12 10.71
CA LEU A 118 4.88 29.35 9.70
C LEU A 118 4.65 30.62 8.88
N GLU A 119 3.39 31.00 8.61
CA GLU A 119 3.04 32.27 7.98
C GLU A 119 3.42 33.48 8.84
N ASN A 120 3.30 33.34 10.17
CA ASN A 120 3.63 34.38 11.13
C ASN A 120 5.11 34.36 11.56
N GLN A 121 5.94 33.48 11.00
CA GLN A 121 7.35 33.41 11.37
C GLN A 121 8.07 34.70 10.97
N LYS A 122 8.83 35.28 11.91
CA LYS A 122 9.70 36.42 11.61
C LYS A 122 11.00 35.92 11.00
N ALA A 123 11.60 36.70 10.10
CA ALA A 123 12.88 36.35 9.49
C ALA A 123 14.01 36.40 10.53
N SER A 124 14.29 35.26 11.18
CA SER A 124 15.33 35.11 12.21
C SER A 124 16.54 34.30 11.72
N GLY A 125 16.93 34.45 10.44
CA GLY A 125 18.02 33.67 9.83
C GLY A 125 17.68 32.18 9.57
N LYS A 126 16.44 31.78 9.87
CA LYS A 126 15.86 30.46 9.60
C LYS A 126 14.53 30.64 8.88
N LYS A 127 14.20 29.71 7.98
CA LYS A 127 12.91 29.67 7.28
C LYS A 127 12.38 28.25 7.29
N LEU A 128 11.21 28.06 7.86
CA LEU A 128 10.49 26.80 7.81
C LEU A 128 9.39 26.88 6.73
N VAL A 129 9.18 25.78 6.00
CA VAL A 129 8.13 25.63 4.99
C VAL A 129 7.48 24.26 5.16
N ALA A 130 6.16 24.22 5.27
CA ALA A 130 5.40 22.96 5.32
C ALA A 130 4.78 22.63 3.97
N GLN A 131 4.79 21.35 3.61
CA GLN A 131 4.09 20.81 2.45
C GLN A 131 3.38 19.50 2.83
N VAL A 132 2.19 19.29 2.26
CA VAL A 132 1.49 18.00 2.40
C VAL A 132 2.04 17.03 1.36
N LEU A 133 2.49 15.87 1.82
CA LEU A 133 2.99 14.81 0.94
C LEU A 133 1.88 13.84 0.56
N ASP A 134 1.05 13.44 1.53
CA ASP A 134 0.03 12.42 1.31
C ASP A 134 -1.14 12.56 2.29
N TYR A 135 -2.35 12.46 1.77
CA TYR A 135 -3.59 12.41 2.54
C TYR A 135 -4.01 10.96 2.85
N ASN A 136 -3.48 9.97 2.14
CA ASN A 136 -3.93 8.59 2.25
C ASN A 136 -3.67 7.99 3.65
N PRO A 137 -4.51 7.03 4.08
CA PRO A 137 -4.26 6.26 5.29
C PRO A 137 -2.87 5.61 5.29
N PRO A 138 -2.26 5.40 6.46
CA PRO A 138 -1.00 4.67 6.59
C PRO A 138 -1.06 3.31 5.89
N ALA A 139 0.03 2.93 5.21
CA ALA A 139 0.13 1.65 4.51
C ALA A 139 -0.16 0.44 5.43
N LYS A 140 0.17 0.56 6.72
CA LYS A 140 -0.14 -0.44 7.75
C LYS A 140 -1.65 -0.66 7.88
N ASP A 141 -2.43 0.40 7.89
CA ASP A 141 -3.89 0.34 8.07
C ASP A 141 -4.56 -0.21 6.82
N ILE A 142 -4.05 0.17 5.64
CA ILE A 142 -4.45 -0.42 4.36
C ILE A 142 -4.17 -1.93 4.36
N GLN A 143 -3.00 -2.36 4.82
CA GLN A 143 -2.63 -3.78 4.86
C GLN A 143 -3.49 -4.57 5.85
N ALA A 144 -3.79 -4.01 7.03
CA ALA A 144 -4.69 -4.61 8.00
C ALA A 144 -6.10 -4.79 7.42
N ALA A 145 -6.64 -3.74 6.80
CA ALA A 145 -7.96 -3.81 6.15
C ALA A 145 -8.01 -4.84 5.01
N LYS A 146 -6.92 -4.99 4.24
CA LYS A 146 -6.82 -6.06 3.24
C LYS A 146 -6.87 -7.45 3.87
N GLN A 147 -6.17 -7.68 4.98
CA GLN A 147 -6.21 -8.96 5.69
C GLN A 147 -7.62 -9.27 6.20
N ASP A 148 -8.30 -8.26 6.75
CA ASP A 148 -9.68 -8.40 7.23
C ASP A 148 -10.64 -8.78 6.08
N LEU A 149 -10.51 -8.13 4.91
CA LEU A 149 -11.29 -8.47 3.72
C LEU A 149 -11.02 -9.90 3.22
N MET A 150 -9.77 -10.37 3.25
CA MET A 150 -9.46 -11.76 2.88
C MET A 150 -10.15 -12.75 3.82
N VAL A 151 -10.12 -12.49 5.13
CA VAL A 151 -10.81 -13.32 6.14
C VAL A 151 -12.32 -13.27 5.94
N GLN A 152 -12.88 -12.11 5.62
CA GLN A 152 -14.30 -11.96 5.31
C GLN A 152 -14.69 -12.80 4.09
N ILE A 153 -13.98 -12.66 2.97
CA ILE A 153 -14.22 -13.46 1.76
C ILE A 153 -14.18 -14.96 2.06
N TYR A 154 -13.23 -15.41 2.88
CA TYR A 154 -13.17 -16.82 3.28
C TYR A 154 -14.42 -17.25 4.06
N LYS A 155 -14.87 -16.46 5.04
CA LYS A 155 -16.08 -16.75 5.83
C LYS A 155 -17.33 -16.78 4.94
N ASP A 156 -17.46 -15.80 4.05
CA ASP A 156 -18.59 -15.67 3.14
C ASP A 156 -18.61 -16.83 2.13
N THR A 157 -17.44 -17.23 1.62
CA THR A 157 -17.26 -18.40 0.75
C THR A 157 -17.65 -19.70 1.45
N LYS A 158 -17.25 -19.85 2.72
CA LYS A 158 -17.61 -21.03 3.52
C LYS A 158 -19.12 -21.09 3.76
N ALA A 159 -19.73 -19.98 4.16
CA ALA A 159 -21.18 -19.91 4.35
C ALA A 159 -21.95 -20.21 3.05
N TYR A 160 -21.47 -19.69 1.92
CA TYR A 160 -22.02 -19.99 0.60
C TYR A 160 -21.92 -21.48 0.26
N LEU A 161 -20.75 -22.10 0.47
CA LEU A 161 -20.55 -23.53 0.22
C LEU A 161 -21.45 -24.40 1.10
N ASP A 162 -21.55 -24.09 2.39
CA ASP A 162 -22.41 -24.82 3.33
C ASP A 162 -23.87 -24.76 2.89
N ASN A 163 -24.35 -23.60 2.42
CA ASN A 163 -25.70 -23.45 1.88
C ASN A 163 -25.86 -24.19 0.55
N PHE A 164 -24.89 -24.08 -0.35
CA PHE A 164 -24.91 -24.73 -1.66
C PHE A 164 -25.00 -26.26 -1.53
N ASN A 165 -24.16 -26.86 -0.70
CA ASN A 165 -24.17 -28.31 -0.45
C ASN A 165 -25.51 -28.76 0.15
N LYS A 166 -26.09 -27.96 1.06
CA LYS A 166 -27.39 -28.26 1.68
C LYS A 166 -28.52 -28.23 0.65
N GLU A 167 -28.57 -27.24 -0.22
CA GLU A 167 -29.63 -27.09 -1.22
C GLU A 167 -29.52 -28.13 -2.35
N THR A 168 -28.29 -28.41 -2.80
CA THR A 168 -28.03 -29.31 -3.93
C THR A 168 -27.85 -30.78 -3.52
N HIS A 169 -27.86 -31.08 -2.21
CA HIS A 169 -27.51 -32.39 -1.66
C HIS A 169 -26.15 -32.91 -2.17
N SER A 170 -25.24 -31.99 -2.49
CA SER A 170 -23.89 -32.29 -2.99
C SER A 170 -22.85 -32.21 -1.86
N ASN A 171 -21.63 -32.68 -2.14
CA ASN A 171 -20.56 -32.73 -1.15
C ASN A 171 -19.28 -32.09 -1.70
N TYR A 172 -19.29 -30.76 -1.84
CA TYR A 172 -18.14 -29.99 -2.27
C TYR A 172 -17.31 -29.49 -1.08
N LEU A 173 -16.00 -29.34 -1.30
CA LEU A 173 -15.06 -28.70 -0.37
C LEU A 173 -14.31 -27.56 -1.08
N ILE A 174 -13.85 -26.58 -0.30
CA ILE A 174 -13.02 -25.49 -0.84
C ILE A 174 -11.67 -26.07 -1.23
N GLN A 175 -11.36 -26.07 -2.53
CA GLN A 175 -10.06 -26.48 -3.04
C GLN A 175 -9.06 -25.33 -2.99
N SER A 176 -9.48 -24.15 -3.45
CA SER A 176 -8.62 -22.96 -3.42
C SER A 176 -9.41 -21.66 -3.42
N ILE A 177 -8.83 -20.63 -2.81
CA ILE A 177 -9.25 -19.24 -2.94
C ILE A 177 -8.03 -18.43 -3.35
N LYS A 178 -8.07 -17.83 -4.53
CA LYS A 178 -6.99 -17.00 -5.07
C LYS A 178 -7.42 -15.54 -5.02
N TYR A 179 -6.84 -14.79 -4.08
CA TYR A 179 -7.09 -13.35 -3.94
C TYR A 179 -6.33 -12.58 -5.02
N ASN A 180 -7.05 -11.73 -5.74
CA ASN A 180 -6.50 -10.78 -6.69
C ASN A 180 -6.63 -9.39 -6.08
N ASP A 181 -5.49 -8.84 -5.68
CA ASP A 181 -5.37 -7.45 -5.26
C ASP A 181 -5.29 -6.57 -6.51
N THR A 182 -6.43 -6.27 -7.11
CA THR A 182 -6.53 -5.33 -8.23
C THR A 182 -6.78 -3.92 -7.71
N ASN A 183 -6.02 -3.46 -6.71
CA ASN A 183 -6.10 -2.06 -6.31
C ASN A 183 -5.44 -1.18 -7.40
N SER A 184 -6.22 -0.81 -8.41
CA SER A 184 -5.94 0.43 -9.12
C SER A 184 -6.35 1.57 -8.19
N TYR A 185 -5.36 2.18 -7.54
CA TYR A 185 -5.52 3.42 -6.77
C TYR A 185 -6.39 4.42 -7.55
N ARG A 186 -7.55 4.76 -7.00
CA ARG A 186 -8.36 5.90 -7.44
C ARG A 186 -8.60 6.79 -6.23
N PRO A 187 -7.77 7.82 -6.01
CA PRO A 187 -8.02 8.76 -4.94
C PRO A 187 -9.35 9.47 -5.27
N ARG A 188 -10.38 9.23 -4.47
CA ARG A 188 -11.50 10.17 -4.36
C ARG A 188 -10.99 11.34 -3.54
N ASN A 189 -10.21 12.19 -4.20
CA ASN A 189 -9.77 13.46 -3.65
C ASN A 189 -11.02 14.36 -3.57
N THR A 190 -11.80 14.21 -2.50
CA THR A 190 -12.84 15.18 -2.15
C THR A 190 -12.18 16.38 -1.45
N VAL A 191 -11.11 16.91 -2.04
CA VAL A 191 -10.50 18.18 -1.65
C VAL A 191 -11.39 19.27 -2.21
N MET A 192 -12.38 19.68 -1.42
CA MET A 192 -13.02 20.99 -1.60
C MET A 192 -11.97 22.03 -1.21
N PHE A 193 -11.09 22.40 -2.16
CA PHE A 193 -10.25 23.59 -2.02
C PHE A 193 -11.19 24.80 -1.97
N MET A 194 -11.51 25.28 -0.77
CA MET A 194 -12.04 26.63 -0.59
C MET A 194 -10.93 27.62 -0.98
N LYS A 195 -10.89 27.93 -2.28
CA LYS A 195 -10.10 29.03 -2.81
C LYS A 195 -10.66 30.31 -2.19
N ALA A 196 -9.82 31.01 -1.44
CA ALA A 196 -10.11 32.27 -0.78
C ALA A 196 -10.95 33.21 -1.65
N ALA A 197 -12.19 33.44 -1.22
CA ALA A 197 -12.95 34.61 -1.61
C ALA A 197 -12.66 35.67 -0.55
N ASN A 198 -11.82 36.64 -0.92
CA ASN A 198 -11.75 37.92 -0.24
C ASN A 198 -13.18 38.46 -0.10
N ASN A 199 -13.72 38.48 1.10
CA ASN A 199 -14.60 39.55 1.55
C ASN A 199 -14.73 39.47 3.07
N GLU A 200 -14.30 40.56 3.69
CA GLU A 200 -14.60 40.94 5.05
C GLU A 200 -16.11 40.85 5.28
N MET A 201 -16.57 39.88 6.09
CA MET A 201 -17.67 40.02 7.04
C MET A 201 -17.94 38.68 7.72
N ASP A 202 -18.17 38.78 9.02
CA ASP A 202 -18.69 37.76 9.93
C ASP A 202 -17.67 36.78 10.54
N ALA A 203 -17.07 37.26 11.64
CA ALA A 203 -16.45 36.44 12.65
C ALA A 203 -17.52 35.75 13.51
N SER A 204 -18.20 34.73 12.96
CA SER A 204 -18.96 33.80 13.80
C SER A 204 -19.07 32.40 13.18
N SER A 205 -18.50 31.44 13.91
CA SER A 205 -18.69 30.00 13.73
C SER A 205 -18.37 29.39 12.36
N THR A 206 -17.13 28.93 12.20
CA THR A 206 -16.91 27.71 11.43
C THR A 206 -15.72 26.99 12.05
N ASN A 207 -16.02 26.04 12.95
CA ASN A 207 -15.07 24.98 13.24
C ASN A 207 -14.76 24.32 11.90
N PRO A 208 -13.50 24.32 11.42
CA PRO A 208 -13.16 23.56 10.24
C PRO A 208 -13.31 22.09 10.63
N ASN A 209 -14.42 21.46 10.24
CA ASN A 209 -14.56 20.03 10.40
C ASN A 209 -13.35 19.37 9.71
N PRO A 210 -12.61 18.49 10.40
CA PRO A 210 -11.44 17.85 9.82
C PRO A 210 -11.85 17.13 8.53
N VAL A 211 -11.12 17.40 7.46
CA VAL A 211 -11.31 16.69 6.18
C VAL A 211 -10.82 15.27 6.41
N ALA A 212 -11.75 14.36 6.73
CA ALA A 212 -11.45 12.95 6.88
C ALA A 212 -11.05 12.39 5.51
N VAL A 213 -9.84 11.85 5.41
CA VAL A 213 -9.39 11.22 4.17
C VAL A 213 -9.75 9.75 4.26
N SER A 214 -10.62 9.31 3.35
CA SER A 214 -11.06 7.92 3.27
C SER A 214 -10.56 7.26 2.00
N GLN A 215 -10.14 6.00 2.12
CA GLN A 215 -9.76 5.17 0.99
C GLN A 215 -10.62 3.91 0.95
N ASP A 216 -11.27 3.68 -0.19
CA ASP A 216 -11.96 2.43 -0.47
C ASP A 216 -10.94 1.37 -0.90
N ILE A 217 -11.09 0.17 -0.35
CA ILE A 217 -10.25 -1.00 -0.63
C ILE A 217 -11.18 -2.12 -1.08
N THR A 218 -10.87 -2.74 -2.21
CA THR A 218 -11.61 -3.89 -2.74
C THR A 218 -10.65 -5.05 -2.96
N ILE A 219 -11.06 -6.26 -2.55
CA ILE A 219 -10.37 -7.50 -2.90
C ILE A 219 -11.29 -8.37 -3.71
N ASN A 220 -10.80 -8.84 -4.86
CA ASN A 220 -11.45 -9.85 -5.67
C ASN A 220 -10.86 -11.21 -5.35
N ALA A 221 -11.63 -12.29 -5.45
CA ALA A 221 -11.15 -13.64 -5.27
C ALA A 221 -11.76 -14.60 -6.29
N ASN A 222 -10.91 -15.48 -6.84
CA ASN A 222 -11.34 -16.64 -7.61
C ASN A 222 -11.40 -17.84 -6.68
N VAL A 223 -12.58 -18.40 -6.50
CA VAL A 223 -12.83 -19.55 -5.63
C VAL A 223 -13.04 -20.77 -6.49
N THR A 224 -12.39 -21.88 -6.13
CA THR A 224 -12.63 -23.20 -6.72
C THR A 224 -13.06 -24.18 -5.64
N PHE A 225 -14.22 -24.78 -5.84
CA PHE A 225 -14.70 -25.93 -5.10
C PHE A 225 -14.36 -27.20 -5.85
N MET A 226 -14.14 -28.28 -5.11
CA MET A 226 -13.91 -29.62 -5.64
C MET A 226 -14.88 -30.58 -4.96
N GLU A 227 -15.50 -31.45 -5.74
CA GLU A 227 -16.33 -32.52 -5.21
C GLU A 227 -15.49 -33.51 -4.41
N ARG A 228 -16.06 -34.00 -3.31
CA ARG A 228 -15.41 -34.94 -2.40
C ARG A 228 -15.47 -36.37 -2.89
#